data_AF-A0A812DSF4-F1
#
_entry.id   AF-A0A812DSF4-F1
#
_cell.length_a   1.000
_cell.length_b   1.000
_cell.length_c   1.000
_cell.angle_alpha   90.00
_cell.angle_beta   90.00
_cell.angle_gamma   90.00
#
_symmetry.space_group_name_H-M   'P 1'
#
loop_
_entity.id
_entity.type
_entity.pdbx_description
1 polymer ?
#
loop_
_entity_poly.entity_id
_entity_poly.type
_entity_poly.pdbx_seq_one_letter_code
_entity_poly.pdbx_strand_id
1 'polypeptide(L)'
;MLLAGEELRRTTPTRSEEQPGEYGRTRHQRFRETPYSPPQHHRIPSHPRQHVFPTLPAPPDTKDEFYNKLETTISINSFFRTKTQHKVSWRHPCSKHWHQLDLILVRRAAIKNVLHTRTYHSADCDTDHSLVCCKIKLQHKRFHRGKNQGKPRIDVSKMSQPDFVQQFVKRYENELATSRTGHSATEKWATLWDTMHRTALVTFGRTTGK
;
A
#
# COMPACT_ATOMS: atom_id res chain seq x y z
N MET A 1 5.43 -24.09 45.03
CA MET A 1 4.83 -24.17 46.38
C MET A 1 3.54 -23.37 46.32
N LEU A 2 2.41 -24.05 46.53
CA LEU A 2 1.04 -23.65 46.22
C LEU A 2 0.34 -23.03 47.46
N LEU A 3 -0.57 -22.08 47.22
CA LEU A 3 -1.70 -21.63 48.06
C LEU A 3 -2.79 -21.24 47.05
N ALA A 4 -4.10 -21.40 47.18
CA ALA A 4 -5.09 -21.98 48.09
C ALA A 4 -6.31 -22.26 47.15
N GLY A 5 -7.24 -23.17 47.40
CA GLY A 5 -8.34 -23.01 48.34
C GLY A 5 -9.67 -23.31 47.63
N GLU A 6 -10.42 -24.23 48.23
CA GLU A 6 -11.87 -24.44 48.29
C GLU A 6 -12.79 -24.56 47.05
N GLU A 7 -13.78 -25.42 47.28
CA GLU A 7 -14.65 -26.15 46.37
C GLU A 7 -16.03 -25.47 46.26
N LEU A 8 -16.57 -25.33 45.05
CA LEU A 8 -18.00 -25.01 44.86
C LEU A 8 -18.62 -25.79 43.70
N ARG A 9 -19.73 -26.46 44.02
CA ARG A 9 -20.50 -27.39 43.20
C ARG A 9 -21.28 -26.66 42.10
N ARG A 10 -21.46 -27.36 40.97
CA ARG A 10 -22.27 -26.94 39.82
C ARG A 10 -23.77 -27.06 40.14
N THR A 11 -24.53 -26.00 39.87
CA THR A 11 -25.99 -26.05 39.73
C THR A 11 -26.40 -25.25 38.49
N THR A 12 -27.17 -25.90 37.61
CA THR A 12 -27.79 -25.32 36.40
C THR A 12 -28.92 -24.36 36.78
N PRO A 13 -29.10 -23.19 36.14
CA PRO A 13 -30.27 -22.36 36.37
C PRO A 13 -31.41 -22.70 35.41
N THR A 14 -32.54 -23.01 36.02
CA THR A 14 -33.87 -23.17 35.44
C THR A 14 -34.47 -21.79 35.09
N ARG A 15 -35.22 -21.76 33.99
CA ARG A 15 -36.01 -20.66 33.43
C ARG A 15 -36.91 -20.00 34.49
N SER A 16 -36.77 -18.68 34.68
CA SER A 16 -37.76 -17.83 35.36
C SER A 16 -38.32 -16.81 34.37
N GLU A 17 -39.64 -16.67 34.43
CA GLU A 17 -40.46 -15.75 33.64
C GLU A 17 -40.26 -14.31 34.14
N GLU A 18 -39.92 -13.40 33.24
CA GLU A 18 -40.03 -11.95 33.50
C GLU A 18 -41.14 -11.36 32.62
N GLN A 19 -42.08 -10.70 33.30
CA GLN A 19 -43.17 -9.95 32.69
C GLN A 19 -42.66 -8.61 32.15
N PRO A 20 -43.17 -8.14 30.98
CA PRO A 20 -42.71 -6.88 30.41
C PRO A 20 -43.36 -5.67 31.09
N GLY A 21 -42.52 -4.79 31.62
CA GLY A 21 -42.89 -3.50 32.16
C GLY A 21 -43.35 -2.51 31.08
N GLU A 22 -44.34 -1.70 31.45
CA GLU A 22 -44.90 -0.60 30.65
C GLU A 22 -43.84 0.44 30.28
N TYR A 23 -43.64 0.63 28.98
CA TYR A 23 -43.03 1.85 28.43
C TYR A 23 -43.96 2.44 27.37
N GLY A 24 -44.49 3.64 27.67
CA GLY A 24 -44.81 4.67 26.68
C GLY A 24 -45.99 4.44 25.75
N ARG A 25 -47.15 5.01 26.11
CA ARG A 25 -48.24 5.32 25.18
C ARG A 25 -47.70 6.10 23.98
N THR A 26 -47.63 5.45 22.82
CA THR A 26 -47.51 6.13 21.53
C THR A 26 -48.88 6.11 20.87
N ARG A 27 -49.40 7.31 20.62
CA ARG A 27 -50.68 7.65 19.99
C ARG A 27 -51.00 6.71 18.80
N HIS A 28 -52.07 5.92 18.91
CA HIS A 28 -52.68 5.24 17.77
C HIS A 28 -53.12 6.28 16.74
N GLN A 29 -52.27 6.57 15.76
CA GLN A 29 -52.66 7.23 14.55
C GLN A 29 -53.32 6.17 13.68
N ARG A 30 -54.65 6.16 13.63
CA ARG A 30 -55.40 5.39 12.64
C ARG A 30 -54.93 5.86 11.26
N PHE A 31 -54.04 5.10 10.64
CA PHE A 31 -53.81 5.20 9.21
C PHE A 31 -55.13 4.80 8.55
N ARG A 32 -55.80 5.78 7.94
CA ARG A 32 -56.83 5.46 6.96
C ARG A 32 -56.11 4.74 5.83
N GLU A 33 -56.48 3.49 5.58
CA GLU A 33 -56.12 2.82 4.34
C GLU A 33 -56.73 3.62 3.19
N THR A 34 -55.89 4.37 2.47
CA THR A 34 -56.26 4.88 1.16
C THR A 34 -56.25 3.69 0.21
N PRO A 35 -57.34 3.41 -0.53
CA PRO A 35 -57.32 2.32 -1.50
C PRO A 35 -56.22 2.57 -2.52
N TYR A 36 -55.31 1.61 -2.64
CA TYR A 36 -54.24 1.62 -3.63
C TYR A 36 -54.86 1.70 -5.03
N SER A 37 -54.70 2.85 -5.69
CA SER A 37 -54.98 3.00 -7.11
C SER A 37 -53.74 2.52 -7.86
N PRO A 38 -53.82 1.48 -8.71
CA PRO A 38 -52.70 1.07 -9.54
C PRO A 38 -52.25 2.27 -10.39
N PRO A 39 -50.93 2.49 -10.57
CA PRO A 39 -50.46 3.50 -11.50
C PRO A 39 -51.09 3.23 -12.86
N GLN A 40 -51.76 4.23 -13.44
CA GLN A 40 -52.16 4.11 -14.83
C GLN A 40 -50.88 3.96 -15.64
N HIS A 41 -50.72 2.82 -16.30
CA HIS A 41 -49.67 2.62 -17.28
C HIS A 41 -49.93 3.59 -18.44
N HIS A 42 -49.49 4.83 -18.31
CA HIS A 42 -49.13 5.62 -19.47
C HIS A 42 -48.07 4.81 -20.18
N ARG A 43 -48.48 4.17 -21.28
CA ARG A 43 -47.60 3.44 -22.17
C ARG A 43 -46.53 4.44 -22.59
N ILE A 44 -45.36 4.39 -21.95
CA ILE A 44 -44.20 5.17 -22.36
C ILE A 44 -44.02 4.84 -23.84
N PRO A 45 -44.01 5.83 -24.74
CA PRO A 45 -43.76 5.57 -26.15
C PRO A 45 -42.49 4.74 -26.23
N SER A 46 -42.60 3.53 -26.78
CA SER A 46 -41.46 2.68 -27.09
C SER A 46 -40.74 3.31 -28.28
N HIS A 47 -40.10 4.45 -28.04
CA HIS A 47 -39.02 4.89 -28.89
C HIS A 47 -37.90 3.89 -28.65
N PRO A 48 -37.38 3.22 -29.70
CA PRO A 48 -36.14 2.50 -29.55
C PRO A 48 -35.08 3.52 -29.16
N ARG A 49 -34.81 3.66 -27.86
CA ARG A 49 -33.54 4.21 -27.39
C ARG A 49 -32.51 3.20 -27.84
N GLN A 50 -32.02 3.40 -29.06
CA GLN A 50 -30.68 3.02 -29.42
C GLN A 50 -29.79 3.79 -28.45
N HIS A 51 -29.56 3.22 -27.27
CA HIS A 51 -28.38 3.55 -26.48
C HIS A 51 -27.21 3.05 -27.33
N VAL A 52 -26.85 3.85 -28.33
CA VAL A 52 -25.56 3.75 -28.97
C VAL A 52 -24.60 4.12 -27.85
N PHE A 53 -23.95 3.12 -27.26
CA PHE A 53 -22.82 3.38 -26.39
C PHE A 53 -21.91 4.33 -27.18
N PRO A 54 -21.53 5.50 -26.63
CA PRO A 54 -20.63 6.40 -27.32
C PRO A 54 -19.34 5.61 -27.55
N THR A 55 -19.20 5.07 -28.74
CA THR A 55 -17.93 4.55 -29.21
C THR A 55 -17.14 5.82 -29.41
N LEU A 56 -16.28 6.14 -28.43
CA LEU A 56 -15.36 7.25 -28.56
C LEU A 56 -14.74 7.13 -29.96
N PRO A 57 -14.85 8.16 -30.83
CA PRO A 57 -14.28 8.12 -32.16
C PRO A 57 -12.76 8.18 -32.00
N ALA A 58 -12.17 7.03 -31.73
CA ALA A 58 -10.74 6.85 -31.76
C ALA A 58 -10.33 6.78 -33.24
N PRO A 59 -9.23 7.44 -33.64
CA PRO A 59 -8.62 7.20 -34.93
C PRO A 59 -8.42 5.69 -35.15
N PRO A 60 -8.61 5.17 -36.39
CA PRO A 60 -8.44 3.75 -36.69
C PRO A 60 -7.14 3.17 -36.11
N ASP A 61 -6.04 3.92 -36.24
CA ASP A 61 -4.71 3.54 -35.75
C ASP A 61 -4.67 3.30 -34.22
N THR A 62 -5.43 4.07 -33.44
CA THR A 62 -5.50 3.91 -31.98
C THR A 62 -6.29 2.66 -31.59
N LYS A 63 -7.34 2.35 -32.36
CA LYS A 63 -8.15 1.15 -32.17
C LYS A 63 -7.33 -0.10 -32.50
N ASP A 64 -6.54 -0.05 -33.57
CA ASP A 64 -5.66 -1.14 -33.97
C ASP A 64 -4.53 -1.36 -32.96
N GLU A 65 -3.89 -0.30 -32.45
CA GLU A 65 -2.90 -0.42 -31.37
C GLU A 65 -3.50 -1.07 -30.11
N PHE A 66 -4.73 -0.70 -29.75
CA PHE A 66 -5.42 -1.29 -28.61
C PHE A 66 -5.65 -2.80 -28.79
N TYR A 67 -6.12 -3.24 -29.96
CA TYR A 67 -6.33 -4.66 -30.22
C TYR A 67 -5.02 -5.44 -30.31
N ASN A 68 -3.99 -4.90 -30.97
CA ASN A 68 -2.65 -5.48 -31.00
C ASN A 68 -2.08 -5.66 -29.58
N LYS A 69 -2.35 -4.71 -28.69
CA LYS A 69 -1.97 -4.81 -27.27
C LYS A 69 -2.76 -5.88 -26.53
N LEU A 70 -4.04 -6.06 -26.85
CA LEU A 70 -4.87 -7.14 -26.28
C LEU A 70 -4.40 -8.53 -26.74
N GLU A 71 -3.90 -8.70 -27.97
CA GLU A 71 -3.34 -9.98 -28.43
C GLU A 71 -2.19 -10.48 -27.54
N THR A 72 -1.43 -9.55 -26.96
CA THR A 72 -0.32 -9.88 -26.04
C THR A 72 -0.74 -9.95 -24.57
N THR A 73 -2.03 -9.84 -24.27
CA THR A 73 -2.59 -9.78 -22.91
C THR A 73 -3.46 -11.00 -22.64
N ILE A 74 -3.48 -11.46 -21.38
CA ILE A 74 -4.24 -12.65 -20.96
C ILE A 74 -5.12 -12.28 -19.76
N SER A 75 -6.35 -12.79 -19.77
CA SER A 75 -7.26 -12.74 -18.63
C SER A 75 -6.82 -13.75 -17.58
N ILE A 76 -6.38 -13.28 -16.41
CA ILE A 76 -5.85 -14.14 -15.35
C ILE A 76 -6.95 -14.75 -14.47
N ASN A 77 -8.18 -14.26 -14.56
CA ASN A 77 -9.35 -14.78 -13.86
C ASN A 77 -9.66 -16.25 -14.21
N SER A 78 -9.44 -16.65 -15.46
CA SER A 78 -9.67 -18.03 -15.94
C SER A 78 -8.38 -18.82 -16.17
N PHE A 79 -7.21 -18.17 -16.09
CA PHE A 79 -5.91 -18.77 -16.36
C PHE A 79 -5.54 -19.88 -15.36
N PHE A 80 -5.84 -19.69 -14.08
CA PHE A 80 -5.52 -20.66 -13.04
C PHE A 80 -6.61 -21.74 -12.92
N ARG A 81 -6.18 -22.98 -12.66
CA ARG A 81 -7.10 -24.09 -12.33
C ARG A 81 -7.69 -23.88 -10.92
N THR A 82 -8.84 -23.20 -10.87
CA THR A 82 -9.59 -22.91 -9.65
C THR A 82 -11.05 -23.35 -9.77
N LYS A 83 -11.75 -23.43 -8.63
CA LYS A 83 -13.20 -23.66 -8.58
C LYS A 83 -13.93 -22.57 -9.36
N THR A 84 -15.03 -22.90 -10.03
CA THR A 84 -15.82 -21.95 -10.85
C THR A 84 -16.25 -20.71 -10.07
N GLN A 85 -16.62 -20.86 -8.79
CA GLN A 85 -16.95 -19.74 -7.90
C GLN A 85 -15.81 -18.69 -7.79
N HIS A 86 -14.55 -19.09 -7.93
CA HIS A 86 -13.43 -18.15 -7.87
C HIS A 86 -13.20 -17.37 -9.18
N LYS A 87 -13.97 -17.64 -10.24
CA LYS A 87 -13.81 -17.03 -11.57
C LYS A 87 -14.90 -16.01 -11.90
N VAL A 88 -16.05 -16.13 -11.23
CA VAL A 88 -17.22 -15.28 -11.41
C VAL A 88 -17.22 -14.18 -10.36
N SER A 89 -17.68 -12.98 -10.70
CA SER A 89 -17.62 -11.81 -9.82
C SER A 89 -18.96 -11.13 -9.62
N TRP A 90 -19.97 -11.39 -10.44
CA TRP A 90 -21.24 -10.71 -10.36
C TRP A 90 -22.39 -11.70 -10.29
N ARG A 91 -23.38 -11.45 -9.43
CA ARG A 91 -24.58 -12.28 -9.32
C ARG A 91 -25.80 -11.53 -9.81
N HIS A 92 -26.45 -12.07 -10.83
CA HIS A 92 -27.68 -11.50 -11.36
C HIS A 92 -28.76 -11.41 -10.27
N PRO A 93 -29.37 -10.22 -10.03
CA PRO A 93 -30.33 -10.02 -8.94
C PRO A 93 -31.55 -10.97 -8.96
N CYS A 94 -32.14 -11.20 -10.13
CA CYS A 94 -33.33 -12.06 -10.27
C CYS A 94 -32.98 -13.56 -10.35
N SER A 95 -32.22 -13.98 -11.38
CA SER A 95 -31.91 -15.40 -11.61
C SER A 95 -30.92 -16.02 -10.62
N LYS A 96 -30.22 -15.20 -9.82
CA LYS A 96 -29.13 -15.61 -8.91
C LYS A 96 -27.97 -16.33 -9.62
N HIS A 97 -27.90 -16.23 -10.94
CA HIS A 97 -26.80 -16.79 -11.73
C HIS A 97 -25.54 -15.94 -11.59
N TRP A 98 -24.38 -16.59 -11.56
CA TRP A 98 -23.09 -15.92 -11.42
C TRP A 98 -22.41 -15.75 -12.78
N HIS A 99 -21.88 -14.56 -13.04
CA HIS A 99 -21.19 -14.20 -14.27
C HIS A 99 -19.79 -13.64 -13.95
N GLN A 100 -18.88 -13.79 -14.92
CA GLN A 100 -17.55 -13.20 -14.87
C GLN A 100 -17.59 -11.86 -15.61
N LEU A 101 -17.72 -10.75 -14.87
CA LEU A 101 -17.78 -9.40 -15.46
C LEU A 101 -16.51 -8.59 -15.15
N ASP A 102 -15.91 -8.80 -13.97
CA ASP A 102 -14.72 -8.07 -13.54
C ASP A 102 -13.46 -8.84 -13.93
N LEU A 103 -12.65 -8.28 -14.83
CA LEU A 103 -11.46 -8.94 -15.36
C LEU A 103 -10.18 -8.25 -14.91
N ILE A 104 -9.20 -9.06 -14.53
CA ILE A 104 -7.82 -8.62 -14.39
C ILE A 104 -7.05 -9.09 -15.64
N LEU A 105 -6.46 -8.13 -16.33
CA LEU A 105 -5.70 -8.37 -17.55
C LEU A 105 -4.20 -8.19 -17.29
N VAL A 106 -3.40 -9.16 -17.73
CA VAL A 106 -1.94 -9.14 -17.55
C VAL A 106 -1.24 -9.42 -18.86
N ARG A 107 -0.15 -8.69 -19.16
CA ARG A 107 0.71 -8.98 -20.32
C ARG A 107 1.24 -10.41 -20.23
N ARG A 108 1.24 -11.14 -21.35
CA ARG A 108 1.72 -12.53 -21.43
C ARG A 108 3.13 -12.71 -20.84
N ALA A 109 4.03 -11.77 -21.11
CA ALA A 109 5.40 -11.79 -20.57
C ALA A 109 5.49 -11.65 -19.04
N ALA A 110 4.46 -11.09 -18.39
CA ALA A 110 4.40 -10.85 -16.96
C ALA A 110 3.63 -11.94 -16.18
N ILE A 111 3.03 -12.93 -16.85
CA ILE A 111 2.24 -14.00 -16.19
C ILE A 111 3.06 -14.78 -15.17
N LYS A 112 4.36 -14.98 -15.41
CA LYS A 112 5.27 -15.63 -14.46
C LYS A 112 5.34 -14.95 -13.08
N ASN A 113 4.93 -13.68 -13.00
CA ASN A 113 4.86 -12.92 -11.77
C ASN A 113 3.48 -12.99 -11.11
N VAL A 114 2.47 -13.59 -11.74
CA VAL A 114 1.14 -13.76 -11.15
C VAL A 114 1.11 -15.10 -10.41
N LEU A 115 0.87 -15.05 -9.11
CA LEU A 115 0.81 -16.25 -8.26
C LEU A 115 -0.57 -16.88 -8.26
N HIS A 116 -1.62 -16.06 -8.18
CA HIS A 116 -2.99 -16.53 -8.12
C HIS A 116 -3.99 -15.42 -8.44
N THR A 117 -5.18 -15.76 -8.91
CA THR A 117 -6.31 -14.84 -9.05
C THR A 117 -7.58 -15.55 -8.63
N ARG A 118 -8.40 -14.88 -7.82
CA ARG A 118 -9.71 -15.40 -7.42
C ARG A 118 -10.67 -14.31 -6.99
N THR A 119 -11.95 -14.59 -7.14
CA THR A 119 -13.05 -13.85 -6.52
C THR A 119 -13.28 -14.31 -5.07
N TYR A 120 -13.69 -13.37 -4.21
CA TYR A 120 -14.09 -13.56 -2.82
C TYR A 120 -15.55 -13.12 -2.62
N HIS A 121 -16.47 -14.09 -2.58
CA HIS A 121 -17.91 -13.85 -2.37
C HIS A 121 -18.30 -13.57 -0.91
N SER A 122 -17.40 -13.85 0.04
CA SER A 122 -17.62 -13.59 1.47
C SER A 122 -17.19 -12.18 1.88
N ALA A 123 -16.68 -11.37 0.95
CA ALA A 123 -16.40 -9.98 1.22
C ALA A 123 -17.73 -9.23 1.28
N ASP A 124 -17.99 -8.58 2.41
CA ASP A 124 -19.17 -7.74 2.57
C ASP A 124 -18.95 -6.44 1.79
N CYS A 125 -19.53 -6.38 0.59
CA CYS A 125 -19.37 -5.25 -0.33
C CYS A 125 -20.70 -4.58 -0.65
N ASP A 126 -21.81 -4.95 0.00
CA ASP A 126 -23.18 -4.45 -0.22
C ASP A 126 -23.52 -4.16 -1.70
N THR A 127 -23.05 -5.01 -2.60
CA THR A 127 -23.25 -4.90 -4.05
C THR A 127 -23.55 -6.26 -4.65
N ASP A 128 -24.03 -6.26 -5.88
CA ASP A 128 -24.17 -7.45 -6.73
C ASP A 128 -22.82 -7.94 -7.29
N HIS A 129 -21.74 -7.22 -7.01
CA HIS A 129 -20.36 -7.57 -7.31
C HIS A 129 -19.62 -8.18 -6.11
N SER A 130 -18.67 -9.05 -6.40
CA SER A 130 -17.76 -9.70 -5.47
C SER A 130 -16.33 -9.28 -5.78
N LEU A 131 -15.55 -9.12 -4.72
CA LEU A 131 -14.17 -8.67 -4.83
C LEU A 131 -13.31 -9.67 -5.64
N VAL A 132 -12.69 -9.22 -6.72
CA VAL A 132 -11.68 -9.98 -7.47
C VAL A 132 -10.29 -9.54 -7.03
N CYS A 133 -9.47 -10.47 -6.53
CA CYS A 133 -8.08 -10.16 -6.19
C CYS A 133 -7.10 -11.02 -6.97
N CYS A 134 -5.96 -10.39 -7.27
CA CYS A 134 -4.79 -11.03 -7.84
C CYS A 134 -3.62 -10.93 -6.85
N LYS A 135 -2.93 -12.05 -6.64
CA LYS A 135 -1.68 -12.11 -5.88
C LYS A 135 -0.52 -12.10 -6.87
N ILE A 136 0.36 -11.10 -6.76
CA ILE A 136 1.51 -10.92 -7.64
C ILE A 136 2.84 -11.02 -6.86
N LYS A 137 3.87 -11.52 -7.54
CA LYS A 137 5.27 -11.55 -7.11
C LYS A 137 6.01 -10.43 -7.82
N LEU A 138 6.23 -9.32 -7.13
CA LEU A 138 7.08 -8.25 -7.64
C LEU A 138 8.56 -8.65 -7.45
N GLN A 139 9.34 -8.56 -8.52
CA GLN A 139 10.80 -8.71 -8.48
C GLN A 139 11.40 -7.35 -8.80
N HIS A 140 11.95 -6.67 -7.78
CA HIS A 140 12.68 -5.44 -8.04
C HIS A 140 14.02 -5.79 -8.71
N LYS A 141 14.40 -5.04 -9.74
CA LYS A 141 15.80 -5.04 -10.17
C LYS A 141 16.61 -4.42 -9.03
N ARG A 142 17.74 -5.03 -8.64
CA ARG A 142 18.64 -4.42 -7.67
C ARG A 142 18.96 -3.01 -8.14
N PHE A 143 18.54 -2.00 -7.39
CA PHE A 143 18.98 -0.65 -7.64
C PHE A 143 20.47 -0.62 -7.31
N HIS A 144 21.31 -0.44 -8.33
CA HIS A 144 22.72 -0.18 -8.12
C HIS A 144 22.82 1.13 -7.32
N ARG A 145 23.01 1.02 -6.00
CA ARG A 145 23.31 2.20 -5.19
C ARG A 145 24.68 2.68 -5.64
N GLY A 146 24.73 3.92 -6.14
CA GLY A 146 25.99 4.61 -6.34
C GLY A 146 26.77 4.54 -5.03
N LYS A 147 27.99 4.01 -5.08
CA LYS A 147 28.88 3.98 -3.93
C LYS A 147 29.23 5.43 -3.65
N ASN A 148 28.55 6.08 -2.70
CA ASN A 148 28.97 7.40 -2.24
C ASN A 148 30.42 7.26 -1.82
N GLN A 149 31.34 7.94 -2.51
CA GLN A 149 32.71 8.05 -2.01
C GLN A 149 32.61 8.83 -0.71
N GLY A 150 32.60 8.11 0.42
CA GLY A 150 32.59 8.72 1.74
C GLY A 150 33.80 9.65 1.88
N LYS A 151 33.72 10.63 2.80
CA LYS A 151 34.86 11.48 3.12
C LYS A 151 36.08 10.60 3.48
N PRO A 152 37.30 10.97 3.05
CA PRO A 152 38.49 10.19 3.34
C PRO A 152 38.65 10.04 4.85
N ARG A 153 38.88 8.81 5.32
CA ARG A 153 39.12 8.53 6.74
C ARG A 153 40.59 8.86 7.06
N ILE A 154 40.81 9.55 8.17
CA ILE A 154 42.15 9.90 8.66
C ILE A 154 42.80 8.63 9.24
N ASP A 155 44.09 8.42 8.96
CA ASP A 155 44.85 7.32 9.53
C ASP A 155 45.23 7.58 10.99
N VAL A 156 44.40 7.10 11.91
CA VAL A 156 44.59 7.29 13.36
C VAL A 156 45.80 6.51 13.89
N SER A 157 46.32 5.52 13.15
CA SER A 157 47.49 4.74 13.62
C SER A 157 48.74 5.60 13.81
N LYS A 158 48.90 6.63 12.96
CA LYS A 158 50.02 7.57 13.04
C LYS A 158 49.95 8.51 14.23
N MET A 159 48.81 8.61 14.90
CA MET A 159 48.67 9.39 16.13
C MET A 159 49.43 8.78 17.31
N SER A 160 49.80 7.49 17.22
CA SER A 160 50.65 6.85 18.23
C SER A 160 52.13 7.25 18.10
N GLN A 161 52.50 7.92 17.01
CA GLN A 161 53.88 8.34 16.74
C GLN A 161 54.07 9.80 17.18
N PRO A 162 54.97 10.09 18.13
CA PRO A 162 55.11 11.43 18.70
C PRO A 162 55.49 12.49 17.67
N ASP A 163 56.30 12.13 16.68
CA ASP A 163 56.75 13.05 15.61
C ASP A 163 55.57 13.60 14.79
N PHE A 164 54.62 12.74 14.43
CA PHE A 164 53.44 13.14 13.67
C PHE A 164 52.50 14.01 14.50
N VAL A 165 52.38 13.74 15.81
CA VAL A 165 51.58 14.57 16.72
C VAL A 165 52.19 15.96 16.87
N GLN A 166 53.52 16.06 17.06
CA GLN A 166 54.20 17.35 17.13
C GLN A 166 54.07 18.14 15.82
N GLN A 167 54.20 17.47 14.67
CA GLN A 167 53.98 18.10 13.36
C GLN A 167 52.53 18.59 13.20
N PHE A 168 51.55 17.85 13.69
CA PHE A 168 50.14 18.25 13.65
C PHE A 168 49.89 19.50 14.48
N VAL A 169 50.35 19.51 15.74
CA VAL A 169 50.17 20.67 16.65
C VAL A 169 50.79 21.93 16.02
N LYS A 170 52.06 21.83 15.59
CA LYS A 170 52.77 22.95 14.96
C LYS A 170 52.04 23.48 13.72
N ARG A 171 51.54 22.58 12.86
CA ARG A 171 50.81 22.99 11.65
C ARG A 171 49.46 23.60 11.99
N TYR A 172 48.73 23.00 12.93
CA TYR A 172 47.40 23.45 13.33
C TYR A 172 47.45 24.86 13.93
N GLU A 173 48.42 25.13 14.82
CA GLU A 173 48.60 26.46 15.43
C GLU A 173 48.90 27.53 14.37
N ASN A 174 49.80 27.24 13.42
CA ASN A 174 50.12 28.17 12.32
C ASN A 174 48.91 28.43 11.41
N GLU A 175 48.15 27.38 11.10
CA GLU A 175 47.02 27.45 10.18
C GLU A 175 45.82 28.13 10.84
N LEU A 176 45.63 27.94 12.15
CA LEU A 176 44.64 28.65 12.96
C LEU A 176 44.98 30.14 13.11
N ALA A 177 46.25 30.48 13.34
CA ALA A 177 46.71 31.88 13.40
C ALA A 177 46.51 32.63 12.08
N THR A 178 46.55 31.92 10.94
CA THR A 178 46.35 32.48 9.60
C THR A 178 44.87 32.50 9.18
N SER A 179 44.03 31.70 9.82
CA SER A 179 42.61 31.55 9.45
C SER A 179 41.77 32.72 9.95
N ARG A 180 41.09 33.41 9.03
CA ARG A 180 40.13 34.46 9.38
C ARG A 180 38.84 33.83 9.88
N THR A 181 38.51 34.05 11.15
CA THR A 181 37.26 33.58 11.74
C THR A 181 36.09 34.48 11.36
N GLY A 182 34.95 33.90 10.99
CA GLY A 182 33.69 34.63 10.78
C GLY A 182 33.17 35.30 12.04
N HIS A 183 32.11 36.11 11.90
CA HIS A 183 31.54 36.86 13.03
C HIS A 183 30.55 36.01 13.85
N SER A 184 29.99 34.96 13.25
CA SER A 184 29.04 34.05 13.91
C SER A 184 29.73 32.86 14.57
N ALA A 185 29.13 32.34 15.65
CA ALA A 185 29.59 31.12 16.30
C ALA A 185 29.61 29.92 15.34
N THR A 186 28.63 29.82 14.44
CA THR A 186 28.55 28.73 13.44
C THR A 186 29.70 28.79 12.45
N GLU A 187 30.05 29.98 11.98
CA GLU A 187 31.17 30.18 11.06
C GLU A 187 32.50 29.88 11.73
N LYS A 188 32.69 30.35 12.97
CA LYS A 188 33.87 30.05 13.79
C LYS A 188 34.05 28.54 13.97
N TRP A 189 32.98 27.82 14.30
CA TRP A 189 33.01 26.37 14.46
C TRP A 189 33.34 25.65 13.14
N ALA A 190 32.74 26.07 12.03
CA ALA A 190 33.02 25.51 10.72
C ALA A 190 34.50 25.70 10.32
N THR A 191 35.04 26.91 10.50
CA THR A 191 36.46 27.19 10.25
C THR A 191 37.37 26.33 11.13
N LEU A 192 37.06 26.22 12.44
CA LEU A 192 37.85 25.40 13.35
C LEU A 192 37.85 23.93 12.92
N TRP A 193 36.68 23.38 12.60
CA TRP A 193 36.52 22.00 12.18
C TRP A 193 37.24 21.71 10.86
N ASP A 194 37.07 22.57 9.85
CA ASP A 194 37.69 22.39 8.53
C ASP A 194 39.21 22.51 8.61
N THR A 195 39.74 23.47 9.38
CA THR A 195 41.17 23.58 9.63
C THR A 195 41.68 22.32 10.33
N MET A 196 41.07 21.90 11.43
CA MET A 196 41.48 20.69 12.15
C MET A 196 41.47 19.45 11.24
N HIS A 197 40.40 19.26 10.48
CA HIS A 197 40.25 18.11 9.60
C HIS A 197 41.25 18.14 8.42
N ARG A 198 41.51 19.32 7.85
CA ARG A 198 42.50 19.50 6.78
C ARG A 198 43.92 19.25 7.28
N THR A 199 44.31 19.86 8.40
CA THR A 199 45.63 19.66 8.99
C THR A 199 45.85 18.19 9.36
N ALA A 200 44.81 17.53 9.90
CA ALA A 200 44.87 16.12 10.27
C ALA A 200 45.03 15.22 9.04
N LEU A 201 44.31 15.50 7.94
CA LEU A 201 44.47 14.76 6.69
C LEU A 201 45.86 14.95 6.07
N VAL A 202 46.42 16.16 6.12
CA VAL A 202 47.76 16.44 5.58
C VAL A 202 48.85 15.79 6.42
N THR A 203 48.67 15.71 7.74
CA THR A 203 49.70 15.19 8.65
C THR A 203 49.63 13.68 8.82
N PHE A 204 48.44 13.14 9.06
CA PHE A 204 48.26 11.69 9.29
C PHE A 204 47.93 10.94 7.99
N GLY A 205 47.45 11.60 6.95
CA GLY A 205 47.10 10.94 5.69
C GLY A 205 45.80 10.15 5.77
N ARG A 206 45.49 9.44 4.68
CA ARG A 206 44.27 8.63 4.54
C ARG A 206 44.52 7.22 5.03
N THR A 207 43.53 6.62 5.69
CA THR A 207 43.55 5.19 5.98
C THR A 207 43.61 4.41 4.67
N THR A 208 44.64 3.59 4.48
CA THR A 208 44.67 2.60 3.40
C THR A 208 43.67 1.50 3.76
N GLY A 209 42.66 1.28 2.91
CA GLY A 209 41.75 0.16 3.10
C GLY A 209 42.52 -1.14 3.04
N LYS A 210 42.32 -2.02 4.05
CA LYS A 210 42.71 -3.42 3.95
C LYS A 210 41.84 -4.14 2.92
#